data_AF-X1J7X9-F1
#
_entry.id   AF-X1J7X9-F1
#
_cell.length_a   1.000
_cell.length_b   1.000
_cell.length_c   1.000
_cell.angle_alpha   90.00
_cell.angle_beta   90.00
_cell.angle_gamma   90.00
#
_symmetry.space_group_name_H-M   'P 1'
#
loop_
_entity.id
_entity.type
_entity.pdbx_description
1 polymer ?
#
loop_
_entity_poly.entity_id
_entity_poly.type
_entity_poly.pdbx_seq_one_letter_code
_entity_poly.pdbx_strand_id
1 'polypeptide(L)'
;AKIFLEIGRFETSLELFRQSGEACLRANKFKDANPIYREALNFIPKLKSKGDRNSNYIIFSVLSYMCSYVKGTPNEGLEFLKKTSKNIDKKYFKEHPLIQLVSEITLTLRGNESKYLKKIKNNVGNYKFREVELKLLKYVLLITYIKLSIKISFKLDKETYITNEILNLDLNFDTKSLVEIINDSFYQFELKHFSITKFLINLSDNLTTKNKPSVPLPLDIGKETHLQFKIKAHFQVDNSSIGPMVITCKLNNDLIFLYETQSIIPNL
;
A
#
# COMPACT_ATOMS: atom_id res chain seq x y z
N ALA A 1 -8.15 -28.88 -4.76
CA ALA A 1 -8.86 -27.99 -5.71
C ALA A 1 -8.92 -28.57 -7.11
N LYS A 2 -7.79 -28.87 -7.78
CA LYS A 2 -7.75 -29.33 -9.18
C LYS A 2 -8.63 -30.54 -9.50
N ILE A 3 -8.60 -31.57 -8.66
CA ILE A 3 -9.49 -32.76 -8.81
C ILE A 3 -10.97 -32.37 -8.82
N PHE A 4 -11.38 -31.41 -7.96
CA PHE A 4 -12.77 -30.93 -7.92
C PHE A 4 -13.16 -30.12 -9.16
N LEU A 5 -12.19 -29.44 -9.80
CA LEU A 5 -12.43 -28.77 -11.08
C LEU A 5 -12.69 -29.78 -12.20
N GLU A 6 -11.96 -30.89 -12.23
CA GLU A 6 -12.10 -31.95 -13.23
C GLU A 6 -13.47 -32.64 -13.15
N ILE A 7 -13.99 -32.86 -11.94
CA ILE A 7 -15.32 -33.46 -11.73
C ILE A 7 -16.45 -32.43 -11.66
N GLY A 8 -16.21 -31.17 -12.07
CA GLY A 8 -17.24 -30.13 -12.19
C GLY A 8 -17.77 -29.53 -10.88
N ARG A 9 -17.11 -29.78 -9.74
CA ARG A 9 -17.45 -29.22 -8.43
C ARG A 9 -16.77 -27.87 -8.20
N PHE A 10 -17.24 -26.85 -8.93
CA PHE A 10 -16.63 -25.52 -8.93
C PHE A 10 -16.77 -24.78 -7.59
N GLU A 11 -17.90 -24.88 -6.89
CA GLU A 11 -18.10 -24.26 -5.57
C GLU A 11 -17.08 -24.78 -4.55
N THR A 12 -16.93 -26.12 -4.46
CA THR A 12 -15.93 -26.77 -3.61
C THR A 12 -14.51 -26.35 -4.00
N SER A 13 -14.24 -26.21 -5.29
CA SER A 13 -12.92 -25.79 -5.77
C SER A 13 -12.60 -24.35 -5.33
N LEU A 14 -13.55 -23.42 -5.46
CA LEU A 14 -13.39 -22.03 -5.02
C LEU A 14 -13.18 -21.96 -3.49
N GLU A 15 -13.93 -22.74 -2.73
CA GLU A 15 -13.73 -22.82 -1.28
C GLU A 15 -12.30 -23.28 -0.93
N LEU A 16 -11.79 -24.31 -1.62
CA LEU A 16 -10.41 -24.78 -1.43
C LEU A 16 -9.36 -23.75 -1.84
N PHE A 17 -9.60 -22.95 -2.89
CA PHE A 17 -8.74 -21.82 -3.24
C PHE A 17 -8.73 -20.77 -2.13
N ARG A 18 -9.90 -20.43 -1.56
CA ARG A 18 -9.98 -19.48 -0.44
C ARG A 18 -9.20 -19.97 0.77
N GLN A 19 -9.39 -21.23 1.16
CA GLN A 19 -8.65 -21.87 2.26
C GLN A 19 -7.14 -21.94 2.02
N SER A 20 -6.72 -22.18 0.78
CA SER A 20 -5.30 -22.18 0.41
C SER A 20 -4.69 -20.77 0.56
N GLY A 21 -5.43 -19.75 0.11
CA GLY A 21 -5.03 -18.35 0.32
C GLY A 21 -4.96 -18.00 1.81
N GLU A 22 -5.92 -18.44 2.61
CA GLU A 22 -5.91 -18.27 4.07
C GLU A 22 -4.70 -18.92 4.75
N ALA A 23 -4.30 -20.12 4.32
CA ALA A 23 -3.10 -20.76 4.84
C ALA A 23 -1.85 -19.89 4.56
N CYS A 24 -1.76 -19.30 3.37
CA CYS A 24 -0.71 -18.32 3.06
C CYS A 24 -0.83 -17.06 3.94
N LEU A 25 -2.04 -16.52 4.15
CA LEU A 25 -2.24 -15.36 5.03
C LEU A 25 -1.83 -15.62 6.47
N ARG A 26 -2.13 -16.81 7.03
CA ARG A 26 -1.68 -17.21 8.38
C ARG A 26 -0.16 -17.19 8.51
N ALA A 27 0.53 -17.56 7.43
CA ALA A 27 2.00 -17.54 7.35
C ALA A 27 2.58 -16.17 6.92
N ASN A 28 1.77 -15.10 6.85
CA ASN A 28 2.14 -13.78 6.30
C ASN A 28 2.71 -13.81 4.87
N LYS A 29 2.45 -14.87 4.11
CA LYS A 29 2.89 -15.08 2.73
C LYS A 29 1.93 -14.40 1.74
N PHE A 30 1.76 -13.07 1.86
CA PHE A 30 0.79 -12.34 1.03
C PHE A 30 1.10 -12.36 -0.48
N LYS A 31 2.40 -12.48 -0.84
CA LYS A 31 2.83 -12.64 -2.25
C LYS A 31 2.34 -13.96 -2.84
N ASP A 32 2.24 -15.02 -2.03
CA ASP A 32 1.81 -16.35 -2.44
C ASP A 32 0.27 -16.47 -2.39
N ALA A 33 -0.38 -15.79 -1.44
CA ALA A 33 -1.84 -15.73 -1.36
C ALA A 33 -2.46 -15.03 -2.58
N ASN A 34 -1.82 -13.96 -3.07
CA ASN A 34 -2.34 -13.15 -4.18
C ASN A 34 -2.62 -13.96 -5.46
N PRO A 35 -1.67 -14.71 -6.05
CA PRO A 35 -1.92 -15.51 -7.25
C PRO A 35 -3.01 -16.57 -7.04
N ILE A 36 -3.12 -17.16 -5.85
CA ILE A 36 -4.19 -18.13 -5.52
C ILE A 36 -5.57 -17.47 -5.66
N TYR A 37 -5.75 -16.27 -5.09
CA TYR A 37 -7.00 -15.52 -5.21
C TYR A 37 -7.30 -15.09 -6.65
N ARG A 38 -6.27 -14.72 -7.42
CA ARG A 38 -6.42 -14.37 -8.83
C ARG A 38 -6.80 -15.59 -9.68
N GLU A 39 -6.20 -16.73 -9.43
CA GLU A 39 -6.47 -17.98 -10.14
C GLU A 39 -7.92 -18.44 -9.92
N ALA A 40 -8.45 -18.30 -8.70
CA ALA A 40 -9.84 -18.62 -8.38
C ALA A 40 -10.85 -17.93 -9.31
N LEU A 41 -10.58 -16.68 -9.74
CA LEU A 41 -11.48 -15.92 -10.60
C LEU A 41 -11.76 -16.60 -11.95
N ASN A 42 -10.83 -17.38 -12.47
CA ASN A 42 -10.96 -18.08 -13.75
C ASN A 42 -12.04 -19.17 -13.72
N PHE A 43 -12.42 -19.64 -12.52
CA PHE A 43 -13.39 -20.71 -12.34
C PHE A 43 -14.79 -20.20 -11.97
N ILE A 44 -14.91 -18.93 -11.60
CA ILE A 44 -16.18 -18.30 -11.24
C ILE A 44 -17.21 -18.35 -12.38
N PRO A 45 -16.89 -18.12 -13.67
CA PRO A 45 -17.87 -18.22 -14.76
C PRO A 45 -18.60 -19.57 -14.82
N LYS A 46 -17.98 -20.63 -14.30
CA LYS A 46 -18.51 -22.01 -14.31
C LYS A 46 -19.54 -22.28 -13.22
N LEU A 47 -19.77 -21.33 -12.31
CA LEU A 47 -20.85 -21.40 -11.33
C LEU A 47 -22.22 -21.16 -11.98
N LYS A 48 -23.24 -21.90 -11.54
CA LYS A 48 -24.61 -21.84 -12.10
C LYS A 48 -25.32 -20.53 -11.73
N SER A 49 -25.23 -20.11 -10.46
CA SER A 49 -25.94 -18.96 -9.92
C SER A 49 -25.27 -17.62 -10.27
N LYS A 50 -26.04 -16.63 -10.74
CA LYS A 50 -25.53 -15.27 -11.00
C LYS A 50 -25.14 -14.55 -9.70
N GLY A 51 -25.90 -14.75 -8.62
CA GLY A 51 -25.60 -14.16 -7.31
C GLY A 51 -24.28 -14.66 -6.74
N ASP A 52 -24.06 -15.97 -6.81
CA ASP A 52 -22.82 -16.58 -6.32
C ASP A 52 -21.62 -16.15 -7.15
N ARG A 53 -21.78 -16.02 -8.48
CA ARG A 53 -20.74 -15.45 -9.35
C ARG A 53 -20.34 -14.05 -8.92
N ASN A 54 -21.30 -13.14 -8.79
CA ASN A 54 -21.04 -11.76 -8.40
C ASN A 54 -20.35 -11.67 -7.03
N SER A 55 -20.85 -12.40 -6.04
CA SER A 55 -20.27 -12.41 -4.69
C SER A 55 -18.83 -12.95 -4.69
N ASN A 56 -18.59 -14.09 -5.38
CA ASN A 56 -17.26 -14.68 -5.49
C ASN A 56 -16.29 -13.76 -6.23
N TYR A 57 -16.72 -13.09 -7.30
CA TYR A 57 -15.84 -12.15 -8.01
C TYR A 57 -15.38 -11.02 -7.09
N ILE A 58 -16.28 -10.48 -6.26
CA ILE A 58 -15.94 -9.40 -5.34
C ILE A 58 -15.00 -9.88 -4.24
N ILE A 59 -15.31 -10.98 -3.54
CA ILE A 59 -14.47 -11.43 -2.42
C ILE A 59 -13.04 -11.73 -2.88
N PHE A 60 -12.86 -12.49 -3.95
CA PHE A 60 -11.52 -12.86 -4.43
C PHE A 60 -10.75 -11.66 -5.00
N SER A 61 -11.41 -10.75 -5.71
CA SER A 61 -10.74 -9.53 -6.21
C SER A 61 -10.35 -8.57 -5.09
N VAL A 62 -11.17 -8.43 -4.05
CA VAL A 62 -10.86 -7.61 -2.87
C VAL A 62 -9.73 -8.23 -2.04
N LEU A 63 -9.72 -9.56 -1.84
CA LEU A 63 -8.61 -10.25 -1.17
C LEU A 63 -7.29 -10.09 -1.96
N SER A 64 -7.33 -10.22 -3.28
CA SER A 64 -6.18 -9.95 -4.16
C SER A 64 -5.70 -8.50 -4.04
N TYR A 65 -6.62 -7.53 -4.05
CA TYR A 65 -6.31 -6.11 -3.84
C TYR A 65 -5.61 -5.89 -2.49
N MET A 66 -6.14 -6.44 -1.39
CA MET A 66 -5.54 -6.27 -0.07
C MET A 66 -4.15 -6.92 0.02
N CYS A 67 -3.92 -8.06 -0.63
CA CYS A 67 -2.59 -8.68 -0.72
C CYS A 67 -1.59 -7.79 -1.47
N SER A 68 -2.00 -7.22 -2.61
CA SER A 68 -1.19 -6.24 -3.35
C SER A 68 -0.94 -4.98 -2.52
N TYR A 69 -1.94 -4.51 -1.77
CA TYR A 69 -1.83 -3.34 -0.91
C TYR A 69 -0.75 -3.49 0.15
N VAL A 70 -0.76 -4.59 0.91
CA VAL A 70 0.24 -4.85 1.96
C VAL A 70 1.64 -5.16 1.41
N LYS A 71 1.77 -5.36 0.09
CA LYS A 71 3.06 -5.51 -0.60
C LYS A 71 3.48 -4.26 -1.37
N GLY A 72 2.82 -3.13 -1.13
CA GLY A 72 3.21 -1.84 -1.68
C GLY A 72 2.79 -1.62 -3.13
N THR A 73 1.92 -2.47 -3.71
CA THR A 73 1.38 -2.29 -5.07
C THR A 73 -0.15 -2.10 -5.11
N PRO A 74 -0.72 -1.17 -4.32
CA PRO A 74 -2.18 -0.97 -4.25
C PRO A 74 -2.81 -0.58 -5.59
N ASN A 75 -2.09 0.18 -6.43
CA ASN A 75 -2.58 0.59 -7.76
C ASN A 75 -2.75 -0.60 -8.70
N GLU A 76 -1.80 -1.55 -8.73
CA GLU A 76 -1.94 -2.79 -9.49
C GLU A 76 -3.15 -3.61 -9.03
N GLY A 77 -3.37 -3.66 -7.71
CA GLY A 77 -4.55 -4.29 -7.12
C GLY A 77 -5.86 -3.60 -7.56
N LEU A 78 -5.90 -2.27 -7.56
CA LEU A 78 -7.06 -1.50 -8.03
C LEU A 78 -7.34 -1.71 -9.52
N GLU A 79 -6.30 -1.71 -10.35
CA GLU A 79 -6.44 -2.00 -11.79
C GLU A 79 -6.99 -3.40 -12.03
N PHE A 80 -6.49 -4.39 -11.29
CA PHE A 80 -6.99 -5.75 -11.36
C PHE A 80 -8.48 -5.85 -10.94
N LEU A 81 -8.86 -5.16 -9.86
CA LEU A 81 -10.23 -5.10 -9.39
C LEU A 81 -11.15 -4.42 -10.43
N LYS A 82 -10.71 -3.33 -11.07
CA LYS A 82 -11.42 -2.67 -12.19
C LYS A 82 -11.56 -3.56 -13.42
N LYS A 83 -10.55 -4.38 -13.74
CA LYS A 83 -10.65 -5.35 -14.83
C LYS A 83 -11.69 -6.42 -14.49
N THR A 84 -11.66 -6.92 -13.25
CA THR A 84 -12.60 -7.94 -12.76
C THR A 84 -14.04 -7.43 -12.73
N SER A 85 -14.26 -6.15 -12.42
CA SER A 85 -15.61 -5.56 -12.34
C SER A 85 -16.39 -5.62 -13.65
N LYS A 86 -15.73 -5.82 -14.80
CA LYS A 86 -16.39 -6.04 -16.10
C LYS A 86 -17.22 -7.33 -16.14
N ASN A 87 -16.90 -8.30 -15.29
CA ASN A 87 -17.60 -9.59 -15.19
C ASN A 87 -18.71 -9.60 -14.14
N ILE A 88 -18.99 -8.46 -13.50
CA ILE A 88 -19.91 -8.32 -12.38
C ILE A 88 -21.04 -7.38 -12.80
N ASP A 89 -22.25 -7.67 -12.33
CA ASP A 89 -23.37 -6.72 -12.49
C ASP A 89 -23.00 -5.33 -11.92
N LYS A 90 -23.20 -4.26 -12.71
CA LYS A 90 -22.76 -2.90 -12.35
C LYS A 90 -23.42 -2.37 -11.08
N LYS A 91 -24.71 -2.65 -10.88
CA LYS A 91 -25.45 -2.19 -9.70
C LYS A 91 -24.95 -2.95 -8.47
N TYR A 92 -24.85 -4.28 -8.60
CA TYR A 92 -24.32 -5.14 -7.54
C TYR A 92 -22.90 -4.71 -7.13
N PHE A 93 -22.01 -4.45 -8.08
CA PHE A 93 -20.63 -4.06 -7.81
C PHE A 93 -20.56 -2.75 -7.02
N LYS A 94 -21.30 -1.71 -7.43
CA LYS A 94 -21.27 -0.39 -6.76
C LYS A 94 -21.85 -0.43 -5.34
N GLU A 95 -22.90 -1.22 -5.12
CA GLU A 95 -23.61 -1.30 -3.84
C GLU A 95 -22.95 -2.26 -2.84
N HIS A 96 -22.04 -3.13 -3.29
CA HIS A 96 -21.46 -4.14 -2.43
C HIS A 96 -20.56 -3.54 -1.32
N PRO A 97 -20.73 -3.92 -0.05
CA PRO A 97 -19.97 -3.36 1.09
C PRO A 97 -18.45 -3.44 0.95
N LEU A 98 -17.94 -4.53 0.37
CA LEU A 98 -16.48 -4.69 0.15
C LEU A 98 -15.93 -3.74 -0.92
N ILE A 99 -16.73 -3.33 -1.90
CA ILE A 99 -16.31 -2.35 -2.90
C ILE A 99 -16.35 -0.95 -2.32
N GLN A 100 -17.35 -0.65 -1.47
CA GLN A 100 -17.38 0.58 -0.68
C GLN A 100 -16.16 0.68 0.24
N LEU A 101 -15.77 -0.41 0.91
CA LEU A 101 -14.54 -0.48 1.71
C LEU A 101 -13.29 -0.10 0.91
N VAL A 102 -13.08 -0.71 -0.26
CA VAL A 102 -11.93 -0.37 -1.14
C VAL A 102 -11.99 1.10 -1.57
N SER A 103 -13.18 1.62 -1.84
CA SER A 103 -13.38 3.01 -2.22
C SER A 103 -13.04 3.96 -1.08
N GLU A 104 -13.47 3.65 0.14
CA GLU A 104 -13.16 4.43 1.36
C GLU A 104 -11.66 4.43 1.67
N ILE A 105 -10.97 3.29 1.54
CA ILE A 105 -9.50 3.22 1.66
C ILE A 105 -8.82 4.11 0.61
N THR A 106 -9.31 4.08 -0.64
CA THR A 106 -8.75 4.88 -1.72
C THR A 106 -8.98 6.38 -1.50
N LEU A 107 -10.18 6.77 -1.05
CA LEU A 107 -10.52 8.16 -0.73
C LEU A 107 -9.71 8.69 0.45
N THR A 108 -9.49 7.86 1.47
CA THR A 108 -8.63 8.18 2.62
C THR A 108 -7.26 8.67 2.15
N LEU A 109 -6.60 7.89 1.28
CA LEU A 109 -5.24 8.20 0.81
C LEU A 109 -5.20 9.45 -0.06
N ARG A 110 -6.23 9.68 -0.89
CA ARG A 110 -6.28 10.83 -1.81
C ARG A 110 -6.63 12.14 -1.10
N GLY A 111 -7.57 12.09 -0.18
CA GLY A 111 -8.04 13.28 0.56
C GLY A 111 -7.24 13.59 1.81
N ASN A 112 -6.32 12.69 2.22
CA ASN A 112 -5.67 12.74 3.54
C ASN A 112 -6.68 12.84 4.70
N GLU A 113 -7.85 12.20 4.53
CA GLU A 113 -8.98 12.33 5.46
C GLU A 113 -9.10 11.10 6.37
N SER A 114 -8.71 11.24 7.63
CA SER A 114 -8.78 10.16 8.63
C SER A 114 -10.21 9.72 9.00
N LYS A 115 -11.23 10.49 8.62
CA LYS A 115 -12.65 10.20 8.91
C LYS A 115 -13.11 8.86 8.32
N TYR A 116 -12.63 8.52 7.12
CA TYR A 116 -12.96 7.25 6.46
C TYR A 116 -12.33 6.05 7.17
N LEU A 117 -11.10 6.18 7.69
CA LEU A 117 -10.49 5.13 8.51
C LEU A 117 -11.29 4.85 9.77
N LYS A 118 -11.75 5.90 10.47
CA LYS A 118 -12.62 5.74 11.64
C LYS A 118 -13.94 5.04 11.27
N LYS A 119 -14.55 5.42 10.14
CA LYS A 119 -15.76 4.77 9.62
C LYS A 119 -15.53 3.28 9.34
N ILE A 120 -14.44 2.92 8.68
CA ILE A 120 -14.11 1.51 8.39
C ILE A 120 -13.87 0.74 9.69
N LYS A 121 -13.11 1.31 10.64
CA LYS A 121 -12.81 0.69 11.94
C LYS A 121 -14.10 0.36 12.71
N ASN A 122 -15.06 1.28 12.72
CA ASN A 122 -16.35 1.10 13.40
C ASN A 122 -17.25 0.04 12.70
N ASN A 123 -17.08 -0.16 11.40
CA ASN A 123 -17.88 -1.09 10.60
C ASN A 123 -17.19 -2.42 10.33
N VAL A 124 -16.02 -2.69 10.92
CA VAL A 124 -15.19 -3.85 10.56
C VAL A 124 -15.95 -5.19 10.74
N GLY A 125 -16.83 -5.27 11.75
CA GLY A 125 -17.63 -6.45 12.05
C GLY A 125 -18.74 -6.73 11.03
N ASN A 126 -19.09 -5.75 10.20
CA ASN A 126 -20.14 -5.89 9.18
C ASN A 126 -19.63 -6.54 7.89
N TYR A 127 -18.32 -6.64 7.71
CA TYR A 127 -17.73 -7.31 6.55
C TYR A 127 -17.71 -8.82 6.75
N LYS A 128 -18.21 -9.58 5.77
CA LYS A 128 -18.23 -11.06 5.78
C LYS A 128 -16.85 -11.68 5.48
N PHE A 129 -15.83 -11.22 6.21
CA PHE A 129 -14.48 -11.77 6.17
C PHE A 129 -14.31 -12.87 7.23
N ARG A 130 -13.46 -13.84 6.92
CA ARG A 130 -12.95 -14.81 7.91
C ARG A 130 -11.88 -14.15 8.77
N GLU A 131 -11.58 -14.73 9.92
CA GLU A 131 -10.64 -14.16 10.91
C GLU A 131 -9.29 -13.72 10.30
N VAL A 132 -8.70 -14.56 9.46
CA VAL A 132 -7.40 -14.28 8.83
C VAL A 132 -7.48 -13.23 7.72
N GLU A 133 -8.65 -13.09 7.07
CA GLU A 133 -8.91 -12.06 6.08
C GLU A 133 -9.18 -10.71 6.77
N LEU A 134 -9.84 -10.72 7.93
CA LEU A 134 -9.97 -9.56 8.81
C LEU A 134 -8.60 -9.09 9.30
N LYS A 135 -7.70 -10.02 9.65
CA LYS A 135 -6.31 -9.69 9.99
C LYS A 135 -5.58 -9.01 8.81
N LEU A 136 -5.76 -9.50 7.58
CA LEU A 136 -5.24 -8.83 6.39
C LEU A 136 -5.82 -7.42 6.22
N LEU A 137 -7.13 -7.23 6.40
CA LEU A 137 -7.75 -5.91 6.38
C LEU A 137 -7.15 -4.98 7.45
N LYS A 138 -6.95 -5.47 8.68
CA LYS A 138 -6.30 -4.69 9.75
C LYS A 138 -4.90 -4.24 9.33
N TYR A 139 -4.12 -5.06 8.65
CA TYR A 139 -2.82 -4.66 8.11
C TYR A 139 -2.92 -3.61 7.01
N VAL A 140 -3.92 -3.72 6.13
CA VAL A 140 -4.21 -2.66 5.14
C VAL A 140 -4.51 -1.35 5.85
N LEU A 141 -5.38 -1.35 6.86
CA LEU A 141 -5.74 -0.16 7.63
C LEU A 141 -4.57 0.42 8.43
N LEU A 142 -3.73 -0.44 9.01
CA LEU A 142 -2.51 -0.03 9.71
C LEU A 142 -1.56 0.72 8.77
N ILE A 143 -1.27 0.14 7.60
CA ILE A 143 -0.42 0.78 6.59
C ILE A 143 -1.02 2.11 6.14
N THR A 144 -2.33 2.15 5.88
CA THR A 144 -3.02 3.40 5.51
C THR A 144 -2.82 4.45 6.59
N TYR A 145 -3.05 4.12 7.86
CA TYR A 145 -2.92 5.06 8.96
C TYR A 145 -1.47 5.56 9.09
N ILE A 146 -0.49 4.66 9.04
CA ILE A 146 0.94 5.01 9.07
C ILE A 146 1.25 6.03 7.96
N LYS A 147 0.78 5.78 6.74
CA LYS A 147 0.99 6.69 5.61
C LYS A 147 0.40 8.08 5.83
N LEU A 148 -0.75 8.21 6.50
CA LEU A 148 -1.32 9.53 6.80
C LEU A 148 -0.61 10.25 7.95
N SER A 149 0.06 9.49 8.82
CA SER A 149 0.57 9.99 10.09
C SER A 149 2.03 10.39 10.03
N ILE A 150 2.81 9.78 9.14
CA ILE A 150 4.19 10.18 8.87
C ILE A 150 4.19 11.63 8.39
N LYS A 151 5.03 12.46 9.01
CA LYS A 151 5.28 13.84 8.57
C LYS A 151 6.66 13.91 7.97
N ILE A 152 6.77 14.61 6.85
CA ILE A 152 8.04 14.86 6.18
C ILE A 152 8.20 16.36 5.96
N SER A 153 9.40 16.86 6.23
CA SER A 153 9.80 18.22 5.86
C SER A 153 11.16 18.20 5.19
N PHE A 154 11.37 19.14 4.27
CA PHE A 154 12.62 19.33 3.57
C PHE A 154 13.32 20.59 4.06
N LYS A 155 14.64 20.52 4.19
CA LYS A 155 15.49 21.68 4.45
C LYS A 155 16.70 21.64 3.53
N LEU A 156 16.85 22.71 2.77
CA LEU A 156 18.06 22.99 1.98
C LEU A 156 19.05 23.75 2.86
N ASP A 157 20.34 23.56 2.63
CA ASP A 157 21.40 24.23 3.39
C ASP A 157 21.55 25.72 3.03
N LYS A 158 21.14 26.10 1.82
CA LYS A 158 21.12 27.48 1.32
C LYS A 158 19.81 27.81 0.61
N GLU A 159 19.54 29.11 0.51
CA GLU A 159 18.39 29.64 -0.22
C GLU A 159 18.63 29.68 -1.73
N THR A 160 19.85 30.03 -2.16
CA THR A 160 20.25 30.17 -3.57
C THR A 160 21.54 29.39 -3.83
N TYR A 161 21.62 28.77 -5.02
CA TYR A 161 22.78 28.03 -5.47
C TYR A 161 23.26 28.54 -6.82
N ILE A 162 24.51 28.24 -7.16
CA ILE A 162 25.08 28.53 -8.49
C ILE A 162 25.45 27.24 -9.24
N THR A 163 25.80 27.39 -10.52
CA THR A 163 26.28 26.30 -11.37
C THR A 163 27.42 25.51 -10.71
N ASN A 164 27.36 24.17 -10.81
CA ASN A 164 28.31 23.22 -10.22
C ASN A 164 28.32 23.14 -8.69
N GLU A 165 27.45 23.86 -7.99
CA GLU A 165 27.33 23.78 -6.55
C GLU A 165 26.65 22.48 -6.08
N ILE A 166 26.98 22.07 -4.86
CA ILE A 166 26.35 20.94 -4.16
C ILE A 166 25.26 21.48 -3.25
N LEU A 167 24.03 21.07 -3.51
CA LEU A 167 22.87 21.25 -2.67
C LEU A 167 22.86 20.14 -1.61
N ASN A 168 22.89 20.51 -0.33
CA ASN A 168 22.69 19.56 0.77
C ASN A 168 21.22 19.61 1.18
N LEU A 169 20.52 18.51 0.90
CA LEU A 169 19.11 18.37 1.21
C LEU A 169 18.94 17.44 2.42
N ASP A 170 18.41 17.99 3.50
CA ASP A 170 17.96 17.24 4.66
C ASP A 170 16.45 16.97 4.56
N LEU A 171 16.09 15.69 4.53
CA LEU A 171 14.70 15.24 4.64
C LEU A 171 14.49 14.72 6.06
N ASN A 172 13.70 15.46 6.85
CA ASN A 172 13.26 15.00 8.17
C ASN A 172 12.07 14.06 8.01
N PHE A 173 12.21 12.83 8.50
CA PHE A 173 11.19 11.81 8.53
C PHE A 173 10.72 11.61 9.98
N ASP A 174 9.55 12.17 10.31
CA ASP A 174 9.00 12.15 11.67
C ASP A 174 8.00 11.00 11.86
N THR A 175 8.32 10.14 12.83
CA THR A 175 7.52 8.97 13.22
C THR A 175 6.87 9.09 14.59
N LYS A 176 6.89 10.27 15.23
CA LYS A 176 6.33 10.49 16.58
C LYS A 176 4.87 10.05 16.70
N SER A 177 4.08 10.40 15.70
CA SER A 177 2.66 10.02 15.58
C SER A 177 2.41 8.52 15.48
N LEU A 178 3.44 7.72 15.16
CA LEU A 178 3.29 6.27 14.98
C LEU A 178 3.23 5.48 16.29
N VAL A 179 3.68 6.07 17.40
CA VAL A 179 3.68 5.40 18.73
C VAL A 179 2.28 4.94 19.12
N GLU A 180 1.28 5.82 18.99
CA GLU A 180 -0.11 5.53 19.35
C GLU A 180 -0.70 4.43 18.46
N ILE A 181 -0.36 4.45 17.16
CA ILE A 181 -0.91 3.54 16.16
C ILE A 181 -0.38 2.12 16.34
N ILE A 182 0.93 1.99 16.58
CA ILE A 182 1.56 0.67 16.77
C ILE A 182 1.07 0.01 18.06
N ASN A 183 0.72 0.80 19.08
CA ASN A 183 0.20 0.30 20.35
C ASN A 183 -1.34 0.11 20.36
N ASP A 184 -2.04 0.45 19.28
CA ASP A 184 -3.49 0.29 19.20
C ASP A 184 -3.88 -1.20 19.09
N SER A 185 -4.50 -1.70 20.17
CA SER A 185 -4.97 -3.09 20.30
C SER A 185 -5.89 -3.56 19.17
N PHE A 186 -6.55 -2.64 18.44
CA PHE A 186 -7.36 -2.99 17.28
C PHE A 186 -6.56 -3.75 16.22
N TYR A 187 -5.34 -3.32 15.94
CA TYR A 187 -4.52 -3.88 14.86
C TYR A 187 -3.89 -5.22 15.24
N GLN A 188 -3.72 -5.49 16.54
CA GLN A 188 -3.05 -6.70 17.05
C GLN A 188 -1.71 -6.93 16.35
N PHE A 189 -0.93 -5.86 16.19
CA PHE A 189 0.32 -5.85 15.45
C PHE A 189 1.47 -5.49 16.38
N GLU A 190 2.47 -6.37 16.46
CA GLU A 190 3.70 -6.13 17.20
C GLU A 190 4.79 -5.70 16.21
N LEU A 191 5.28 -4.46 16.30
CA LEU A 191 6.38 -4.00 15.45
C LEU A 191 7.73 -4.48 16.01
N LYS A 192 8.42 -5.30 15.22
CA LYS A 192 9.78 -5.79 15.49
C LYS A 192 10.84 -5.04 14.70
N HIS A 193 10.54 -4.69 13.44
CA HIS A 193 11.47 -4.00 12.55
C HIS A 193 10.74 -2.99 11.69
N PHE A 194 11.28 -1.78 11.59
CA PHE A 194 10.85 -0.76 10.64
C PHE A 194 12.07 -0.22 9.92
N SER A 195 12.05 -0.20 8.59
CA SER A 195 13.17 0.32 7.82
C SER A 195 12.76 0.95 6.49
N ILE A 196 13.57 1.89 6.02
CA ILE A 196 13.56 2.35 4.64
C ILE A 196 14.47 1.42 3.84
N THR A 197 13.95 0.83 2.77
CA THR A 197 14.69 -0.14 1.96
C THR A 197 15.08 0.40 0.59
N LYS A 198 14.45 1.50 0.13
CA LYS A 198 14.75 2.09 -1.17
C LYS A 198 14.32 3.56 -1.22
N PHE A 199 15.13 4.37 -1.90
CA PHE A 199 14.80 5.72 -2.32
C PHE A 199 14.78 5.79 -3.85
N LEU A 200 13.73 6.40 -4.39
CA LEU A 200 13.66 6.88 -5.77
C LEU A 200 13.46 8.40 -5.70
N ILE A 201 14.29 9.16 -6.40
CA ILE A 201 14.21 10.62 -6.43
C ILE A 201 14.06 11.03 -7.89
N ASN A 202 13.01 11.75 -8.21
CA ASN A 202 12.87 12.41 -9.50
C ASN A 202 13.59 13.76 -9.42
N LEU A 203 14.46 14.05 -10.38
CA LEU A 203 15.22 15.30 -10.45
C LEU A 203 15.01 15.91 -11.84
N SER A 204 14.98 17.24 -11.92
CA SER A 204 15.11 17.94 -13.20
C SER A 204 16.44 17.60 -13.88
N ASP A 205 16.49 17.71 -15.21
CA ASP A 205 17.63 17.31 -16.05
C ASP A 205 18.96 18.02 -15.67
N ASN A 206 18.87 19.19 -15.05
CA ASN A 206 20.01 19.98 -14.61
C ASN A 206 20.57 19.55 -13.25
N LEU A 207 19.96 18.58 -12.57
CA LEU A 207 20.35 18.10 -11.26
C LEU A 207 20.76 16.63 -11.29
N THR A 208 21.75 16.25 -10.48
CA THR A 208 22.11 14.84 -10.29
C THR A 208 22.36 14.49 -8.84
N THR A 209 21.94 13.29 -8.43
CA THR A 209 22.25 12.78 -7.09
C THR A 209 23.73 12.39 -7.02
N LYS A 210 24.49 13.03 -6.12
CA LYS A 210 25.88 12.66 -5.80
C LYS A 210 25.95 11.67 -4.64
N ASN A 211 25.10 11.87 -3.62
CA ASN A 211 25.02 10.98 -2.47
C ASN A 211 23.58 10.85 -1.98
N LYS A 212 23.25 9.67 -1.44
CA LYS A 212 21.98 9.36 -0.79
C LYS A 212 22.22 8.44 0.42
N PRO A 213 21.31 8.40 1.41
CA PRO A 213 21.45 7.51 2.55
C PRO A 213 21.56 6.04 2.13
N SER A 214 22.40 5.29 2.83
CA SER A 214 22.53 3.85 2.64
C SER A 214 21.25 3.13 3.09
N VAL A 215 20.84 2.11 2.35
CA VAL A 215 19.69 1.27 2.66
C VAL A 215 20.11 -0.21 2.76
N PRO A 216 19.46 -1.03 3.61
CA PRO A 216 18.32 -0.70 4.46
C PRO A 216 18.69 0.21 5.65
N LEU A 217 17.90 1.24 5.88
CA LEU A 217 18.06 2.16 7.01
C LEU A 217 17.01 1.85 8.07
N PRO A 218 17.39 1.33 9.26
CA PRO A 218 16.44 1.11 10.35
C PRO A 218 15.87 2.44 10.86
N LEU A 219 14.60 2.43 11.22
CA LEU A 219 13.88 3.56 11.78
C LEU A 219 13.37 3.20 13.18
N ASP A 220 13.62 4.11 14.12
CA ASP A 220 13.03 4.05 15.45
C ASP A 220 11.67 4.76 15.43
N ILE A 221 10.63 4.09 15.94
CA ILE A 221 9.32 4.73 16.15
C ILE A 221 9.43 5.77 17.27
N GLY A 222 8.70 6.88 17.12
CA GLY A 222 8.71 7.93 18.14
C GLY A 222 9.81 8.98 17.92
N LYS A 223 10.65 8.81 16.90
CA LYS A 223 11.80 9.67 16.64
C LYS A 223 11.72 10.35 15.28
N GLU A 224 12.45 11.44 15.18
CA GLU A 224 12.78 12.10 13.92
C GLU A 224 14.05 11.49 13.36
N THR A 225 14.06 11.23 12.05
CA THR A 225 15.24 10.71 11.34
C THR A 225 15.59 11.67 10.21
N HIS A 226 16.81 12.20 10.24
CA HIS A 226 17.34 13.12 9.24
C HIS A 226 18.05 12.36 8.12
N LEU A 227 17.53 12.47 6.90
CA LEU A 227 18.02 11.78 5.72
C LEU A 227 18.76 12.78 4.82
N GLN A 228 20.08 12.66 4.79
CA GLN A 228 20.96 13.60 4.09
C GLN A 228 21.20 13.16 2.64
N PHE A 229 20.86 14.03 1.69
CA PHE A 229 21.11 13.86 0.26
C PHE A 229 22.06 14.96 -0.23
N LYS A 230 22.94 14.60 -1.17
CA LYS A 230 23.78 15.58 -1.88
C LYS A 230 23.40 15.58 -3.34
N ILE A 231 22.97 16.73 -3.85
CA ILE A 231 22.53 16.92 -5.23
C ILE A 231 23.46 17.95 -5.86
N LYS A 232 23.94 17.70 -7.08
CA LYS A 232 24.77 18.66 -7.82
C LYS A 232 23.95 19.32 -8.91
N ALA A 233 23.99 20.65 -8.98
CA ALA A 233 23.48 21.42 -10.11
C ALA A 233 24.53 21.52 -11.23
N HIS A 234 24.16 21.24 -12.47
CA HIS A 234 25.07 21.28 -13.62
C HIS A 234 24.98 22.57 -14.43
N PHE A 235 23.81 23.19 -14.49
CA PHE A 235 23.54 24.45 -15.18
C PHE A 235 22.27 25.11 -14.61
N GLN A 236 22.17 26.44 -14.75
CA GLN A 236 21.03 27.23 -14.30
C GLN A 236 19.84 27.06 -15.24
N VAL A 237 18.64 26.90 -14.67
CA VAL A 237 17.36 26.84 -15.38
C VAL A 237 16.27 27.30 -14.43
N ASP A 238 15.34 28.09 -14.97
CA ASP A 238 14.26 28.74 -14.21
C ASP A 238 13.34 27.75 -13.47
N ASN A 239 13.20 26.50 -13.98
CA ASN A 239 12.26 25.50 -13.44
C ASN A 239 12.99 24.24 -12.95
N SER A 240 13.84 24.40 -11.95
CA SER A 240 14.51 23.28 -11.29
C SER A 240 13.63 22.63 -10.23
N SER A 241 13.67 21.30 -10.11
CA SER A 241 12.88 20.57 -9.13
C SER A 241 13.63 19.37 -8.54
N ILE A 242 13.44 19.18 -7.23
CA ILE A 242 13.88 17.98 -6.51
C ILE A 242 12.62 17.29 -6.00
N GLY A 243 12.34 16.12 -6.54
CA GLY A 243 11.18 15.30 -6.20
C GLY A 243 10.11 15.26 -7.31
N PRO A 244 9.01 14.51 -7.10
CA PRO A 244 8.67 13.83 -5.86
C PRO A 244 9.64 12.69 -5.56
N MET A 245 9.85 12.42 -4.27
CA MET A 245 10.63 11.26 -3.82
C MET A 245 9.68 10.13 -3.45
N VAL A 246 10.01 8.91 -3.87
CA VAL A 246 9.33 7.70 -3.44
C VAL A 246 10.22 6.95 -2.45
N ILE A 247 9.77 6.90 -1.20
CA ILE A 247 10.42 6.19 -0.10
C ILE A 247 9.72 4.85 0.07
N THR A 248 10.46 3.75 -0.11
CA THR A 248 9.94 2.41 0.15
C THR A 248 10.25 2.01 1.58
N CYS A 249 9.20 1.76 2.35
CA CYS A 249 9.26 1.40 3.75
C CYS A 249 8.81 -0.05 3.96
N LYS A 250 9.39 -0.71 4.96
CA LYS A 250 9.13 -2.10 5.30
C LYS A 250 8.90 -2.27 6.80
N LEU A 251 7.80 -2.95 7.18
CA LEU A 251 7.48 -3.32 8.55
C LEU A 251 7.56 -4.84 8.71
N ASN A 252 8.26 -5.30 9.74
CA ASN A 252 8.45 -6.73 10.08
C ASN A 252 8.87 -7.62 8.92
N ASN A 253 9.58 -7.07 7.94
CA ASN A 253 9.96 -7.76 6.71
C ASN A 253 8.84 -8.23 5.78
N ASP A 254 7.57 -8.00 6.14
CA ASP A 254 6.43 -8.54 5.40
C ASP A 254 5.53 -7.46 4.80
N LEU A 255 5.31 -6.37 5.54
CA LEU A 255 4.44 -5.29 5.08
C LEU A 255 5.29 -4.23 4.39
N ILE A 256 4.91 -3.84 3.19
CA ILE A 256 5.62 -2.85 2.37
C ILE A 256 4.65 -1.72 2.04
N PHE A 257 5.12 -0.48 2.18
CA PHE A 257 4.40 0.67 1.72
C PHE A 257 5.32 1.68 1.06
N LEU A 258 4.76 2.41 0.10
CA LEU A 258 5.42 3.51 -0.59
C LEU A 258 4.88 4.82 -0.02
N TYR A 259 5.78 5.70 0.38
CA TYR A 259 5.49 7.08 0.77
C TYR A 259 6.02 8.00 -0.32
N GLU A 260 5.16 8.87 -0.84
CA GLU A 260 5.52 9.83 -1.89
C GLU A 260 5.54 11.23 -1.28
N THR A 261 6.64 11.94 -1.49
CA THR A 261 6.81 13.31 -1.01
C THR A 261 6.36 14.31 -2.07
N GLN A 262 6.16 15.57 -1.66
CA GLN A 262 6.07 16.67 -2.61
C GLN A 262 7.44 16.95 -3.25
N SER A 263 7.43 17.61 -4.40
CA SER A 263 8.62 18.23 -5.00
C SER A 263 8.95 19.53 -4.29
N ILE A 264 10.23 19.88 -4.24
CA ILE A 264 10.72 21.19 -3.82
C ILE A 264 11.40 21.88 -5.01
N ILE A 265 11.33 23.21 -5.06
CA ILE A 265 11.94 24.04 -6.09
C ILE A 265 13.17 24.72 -5.46
N PRO A 266 14.40 24.29 -5.76
CA PRO A 266 15.59 25.04 -5.37
C PRO A 266 15.73 26.30 -6.22
N ASN A 267 16.23 27.38 -5.63
CA ASN A 267 16.59 28.59 -6.35
C ASN A 267 18.02 28.42 -6.90
N LEU A 268 18.17 28.29 -8.23
CA LEU A 268 19.45 28.06 -8.92
C LEU A 268 19.85 29.24 -9.80
#